data_AF-A0A2D7VWW1-F1
#
_entry.id   AF-A0A2D7VWW1-F1
#
_cell.length_a   1.000
_cell.length_b   1.000
_cell.length_c   1.000
_cell.angle_alpha   90.00
_cell.angle_beta   90.00
_cell.angle_gamma   90.00
#
_symmetry.space_group_name_H-M   'P 1'
#
loop_
_entity.id
_entity.type
_entity.pdbx_description
1 polymer ?
#
loop_
_entity_poly.entity_id
_entity_poly.type
_entity_poly.pdbx_seq_one_letter_code
_entity_poly.pdbx_strand_id
1 'polypeptide(L)'
;MNRIAFILTLVCLNAQASEVVKKALTPALNVHEKIIACTILLEARGESKKGQYFVAGVIAQRMLNRGLHPTTICRQRKQFSCWNDGKTVKDCEHLLKTKQATYASLLARALTMSYKNRLLIDVNYTRQADHYYSKKIMKKPPYWAFDPITKEPIQPVAVVGNHVFYKLKK
;
A
#
# COMPACT_ATOMS: atom_id res chain seq x y z
N MET A 1 -10.35 37.74 37.03
CA MET A 1 -10.06 36.32 36.73
C MET A 1 -10.33 36.07 35.25
N ASN A 2 -9.30 35.62 34.52
CA ASN A 2 -9.16 35.71 33.06
C ASN A 2 -10.22 34.92 32.27
N ARG A 3 -11.08 35.64 31.52
CA ARG A 3 -12.00 35.07 30.51
C ARG A 3 -11.26 34.27 29.41
N ILE A 4 -9.98 34.57 29.18
CA ILE A 4 -9.10 33.84 28.27
C ILE A 4 -8.83 32.41 28.76
N ALA A 5 -8.74 32.18 30.07
CA ALA A 5 -8.50 30.85 30.63
C ALA A 5 -9.69 29.91 30.42
N PHE A 6 -10.93 30.43 30.47
CA PHE A 6 -12.14 29.63 30.30
C PHE A 6 -12.39 29.20 28.83
N ILE A 7 -12.03 30.06 27.88
CA ILE A 7 -12.14 29.76 26.44
C ILE A 7 -11.07 28.74 26.02
N LEU A 8 -9.86 28.80 26.59
CA LEU A 8 -8.81 27.80 26.32
C LEU A 8 -9.18 26.40 26.83
N THR A 9 -9.88 26.28 27.96
CA THR A 9 -10.29 24.96 28.50
C THR A 9 -11.38 24.28 27.63
N LEU A 10 -12.30 25.07 27.05
CA LEU A 10 -13.40 24.53 26.23
C LEU A 10 -12.93 24.00 24.86
N VAL A 11 -11.89 24.60 24.27
CA VAL A 11 -11.31 24.15 22.98
C VAL A 11 -10.53 22.84 23.14
N CYS A 12 -9.88 22.62 24.29
CA CYS A 12 -9.10 21.41 24.55
C CYS A 12 -9.95 20.13 24.70
N LEU A 13 -11.19 20.22 25.23
CA LEU A 13 -12.09 19.07 25.33
C LEU A 13 -12.53 18.54 23.95
N ASN A 14 -12.76 19.43 22.98
CA ASN A 14 -13.20 19.04 21.64
C ASN A 14 -12.09 18.34 20.82
N ALA A 15 -10.84 18.73 21.02
CA ALA A 15 -9.71 18.10 20.32
C ALA A 15 -9.47 16.66 20.80
N GLN A 16 -9.52 16.44 22.12
CA GLN A 16 -9.32 15.11 22.74
C GLN A 16 -10.49 14.17 22.45
N ALA A 17 -11.74 14.67 22.48
CA ALA A 17 -12.91 13.89 22.06
C ALA A 17 -12.77 13.42 20.60
N SER A 18 -12.22 14.26 19.70
CA SER A 18 -12.01 13.86 18.30
C SER A 18 -11.01 12.72 18.15
N GLU A 19 -9.93 12.68 18.93
CA GLU A 19 -8.92 11.61 18.83
C GLU A 19 -9.41 10.29 19.43
N VAL A 20 -10.11 10.34 20.57
CA VAL A 20 -10.74 9.15 21.17
C VAL A 20 -11.82 8.58 20.25
N VAL A 21 -12.63 9.45 19.64
CA VAL A 21 -13.66 9.05 18.67
C VAL A 21 -13.03 8.53 17.37
N LYS A 22 -11.99 9.18 16.81
CA LYS A 22 -11.25 8.66 15.64
C LYS A 22 -10.62 7.31 15.92
N LYS A 23 -10.07 7.10 17.12
CA LYS A 23 -9.48 5.83 17.55
C LYS A 23 -10.54 4.74 17.75
N ALA A 24 -11.70 5.09 18.31
CA ALA A 24 -12.84 4.19 18.43
C ALA A 24 -13.48 3.85 17.07
N LEU A 25 -13.48 4.79 16.13
CA LEU A 25 -13.99 4.65 14.76
C LEU A 25 -12.99 4.05 13.78
N THR A 26 -11.73 3.85 14.18
CA THR A 26 -10.76 3.06 13.39
C THR A 26 -10.71 1.65 13.96
N PRO A 27 -11.62 0.74 13.54
CA PRO A 27 -11.63 -0.62 14.05
C PRO A 27 -10.25 -1.25 13.85
N ALA A 28 -9.82 -2.06 14.82
CA ALA A 28 -8.58 -2.82 14.68
C ALA A 28 -8.58 -3.57 13.34
N LEU A 29 -7.44 -3.54 12.63
CA LEU A 29 -7.36 -4.19 11.32
C LEU A 29 -7.70 -5.69 11.45
N ASN A 30 -8.57 -6.16 10.57
CA ASN A 30 -8.81 -7.60 10.44
C ASN A 30 -7.59 -8.29 9.80
N VAL A 31 -7.55 -9.63 9.80
CA VAL A 31 -6.40 -10.39 9.29
C VAL A 31 -6.07 -10.08 7.82
N HIS A 32 -7.08 -9.86 6.97
CA HIS A 32 -6.89 -9.53 5.56
C HIS A 32 -6.23 -8.17 5.39
N GLU A 33 -6.72 -7.17 6.11
CA GLU A 33 -6.17 -5.81 6.09
C GLU A 33 -4.75 -5.79 6.66
N LYS A 34 -4.46 -6.56 7.72
CA LYS A 34 -3.10 -6.70 8.25
C LYS A 34 -2.13 -7.25 7.20
N ILE A 35 -2.53 -8.29 6.45
CA ILE A 35 -1.71 -8.86 5.36
C ILE A 35 -1.40 -7.79 4.30
N ILE A 36 -2.43 -7.05 3.87
CA ILE A 36 -2.28 -6.05 2.81
C ILE A 36 -1.43 -4.87 3.30
N ALA A 37 -1.69 -4.35 4.50
CA ALA A 37 -0.92 -3.26 5.10
C ALA A 37 0.54 -3.66 5.32
N CYS A 38 0.80 -4.86 5.84
CA CYS A 38 2.16 -5.39 5.95
C CYS A 38 2.84 -5.51 4.59
N THR A 39 2.13 -5.95 3.56
CA THR A 39 2.67 -6.03 2.19
C THR A 39 3.11 -4.64 1.74
N ILE A 40 2.24 -3.62 1.83
CA ILE A 40 2.57 -2.25 1.43
C ILE A 40 3.77 -1.70 2.22
N LEU A 41 3.84 -1.97 3.53
CA LEU A 41 4.96 -1.51 4.36
C LEU A 41 6.26 -2.26 4.05
N LEU A 42 6.23 -3.57 3.82
CA LEU A 42 7.45 -4.33 3.47
C LEU A 42 8.00 -3.90 2.11
N GLU A 43 7.13 -3.51 1.19
CA GLU A 43 7.51 -3.10 -0.16
C GLU A 43 7.89 -1.62 -0.25
N ALA A 44 7.22 -0.73 0.50
CA ALA A 44 7.32 0.72 0.30
C ALA A 44 7.47 1.53 1.60
N ARG A 45 7.78 0.91 2.75
CA ARG A 45 8.16 1.67 3.95
C ARG A 45 9.46 2.42 3.69
N GLY A 46 9.45 3.71 4.01
CA GLY A 46 10.56 4.63 3.72
C GLY A 46 10.37 5.39 2.40
N GLU A 47 9.43 4.97 1.55
CA GLU A 47 8.95 5.78 0.44
C GLU A 47 7.90 6.80 0.92
N SER A 48 7.57 7.76 0.06
CA SER A 48 6.49 8.71 0.31
C SER A 48 5.11 8.03 0.29
N LYS A 49 4.07 8.75 0.74
CA LYS A 49 2.67 8.31 0.57
C LYS A 49 2.36 7.95 -0.89
N LYS A 50 2.88 8.72 -1.86
CA LYS A 50 2.75 8.40 -3.29
C LYS A 50 3.37 7.04 -3.64
N GLY A 51 4.54 6.71 -3.09
CA GLY A 51 5.18 5.42 -3.29
C GLY A 51 4.35 4.25 -2.75
N GLN A 52 3.80 4.39 -1.54
CA GLN A 52 2.87 3.40 -0.97
C GLN A 52 1.59 3.26 -1.79
N TYR A 53 1.04 4.38 -2.28
CA TYR A 53 -0.15 4.38 -3.13
C TYR A 53 0.11 3.65 -4.46
N PHE A 54 1.28 3.84 -5.08
CA PHE A 54 1.64 3.12 -6.30
C PHE A 54 1.75 1.61 -6.09
N VAL A 55 2.30 1.15 -4.95
CA VAL A 55 2.30 -0.30 -4.60
C VAL A 55 0.86 -0.80 -4.38
N ALA A 56 0.00 -0.03 -3.71
CA ALA A 56 -1.41 -0.38 -3.57
C ALA A 56 -2.13 -0.41 -4.93
N GLY A 57 -1.80 0.49 -5.86
CA GLY A 57 -2.28 0.49 -7.24
C GLY A 57 -1.88 -0.77 -8.01
N VAL A 58 -0.65 -1.27 -7.80
CA VAL A 58 -0.22 -2.55 -8.37
C VAL A 58 -1.04 -3.72 -7.83
N ILE A 59 -1.35 -3.73 -6.52
CA ILE A 59 -2.24 -4.73 -5.93
C ILE A 59 -3.63 -4.64 -6.58
N ALA A 60 -4.19 -3.44 -6.69
CA ALA A 60 -5.50 -3.19 -7.30
C ALA A 60 -5.55 -3.62 -8.78
N GLN A 61 -4.54 -3.27 -9.57
CA GLN A 61 -4.46 -3.69 -10.97
C GLN A 61 -4.35 -5.21 -11.10
N ARG A 62 -3.60 -5.87 -10.20
CA ARG A 62 -3.53 -7.34 -10.15
C ARG A 62 -4.86 -7.97 -9.74
N MET A 63 -5.65 -7.32 -8.88
CA MET A 63 -7.03 -7.74 -8.57
C MET A 63 -7.88 -7.72 -9.84
N LEU A 64 -7.85 -6.63 -10.63
CA LEU A 64 -8.58 -6.54 -11.90
C LEU A 64 -8.14 -7.62 -12.89
N ASN A 65 -6.83 -7.78 -13.08
CA ASN A 65 -6.27 -8.71 -14.06
C ASN A 65 -6.56 -10.19 -13.73
N ARG A 66 -6.92 -10.52 -12.48
CA ARG A 66 -7.08 -11.91 -12.03
C ARG A 66 -8.45 -12.23 -11.42
N GLY A 67 -9.26 -11.22 -11.12
CA GLY A 67 -10.52 -11.39 -10.40
C GLY A 67 -10.35 -11.92 -8.97
N LEU A 68 -9.21 -11.68 -8.32
CA LEU A 68 -8.89 -12.24 -7.00
C LEU A 68 -8.95 -11.19 -5.89
N HIS A 69 -9.27 -11.64 -4.68
CA HIS A 69 -9.20 -10.83 -3.46
C HIS A 69 -7.76 -10.34 -3.20
N PRO A 70 -7.55 -9.11 -2.70
CA PRO A 70 -6.21 -8.55 -2.47
C PRO A 70 -5.34 -9.41 -1.56
N THR A 71 -5.91 -10.08 -0.54
CA THR A 71 -5.15 -11.03 0.29
C THR A 71 -4.53 -12.15 -0.53
N THR A 72 -5.28 -12.69 -1.49
CA THR A 72 -4.79 -13.74 -2.40
C THR A 72 -3.70 -13.18 -3.31
N ILE A 73 -3.88 -11.97 -3.84
CA ILE A 73 -2.84 -11.27 -4.63
C ILE A 73 -1.54 -11.11 -3.83
N CYS A 74 -1.64 -10.67 -2.57
CA CYS A 74 -0.48 -10.48 -1.70
C CYS A 74 0.25 -11.79 -1.39
N ARG A 75 -0.50 -12.88 -1.14
CA ARG A 75 0.07 -14.17 -0.73
C ARG A 75 0.42 -15.12 -1.88
N GLN A 76 0.12 -14.74 -3.12
CA GLN A 76 0.49 -15.55 -4.28
C GLN A 76 2.02 -15.68 -4.37
N ARG A 77 2.48 -16.91 -4.62
CA ARG A 77 3.90 -17.25 -4.69
C ARG A 77 4.65 -16.28 -5.61
N LYS A 78 5.77 -15.74 -5.11
CA LYS A 78 6.68 -14.80 -5.81
C LYS A 78 6.04 -13.47 -6.22
N GLN A 79 4.81 -13.13 -5.80
CA GLN A 79 4.22 -11.81 -6.09
C GLN A 79 4.81 -10.70 -5.22
N PHE A 80 5.09 -11.02 -3.96
CA PHE A 80 5.76 -10.18 -2.98
C PHE A 80 6.70 -11.06 -2.18
N SER A 81 8.01 -10.80 -2.28
CA SER A 81 9.03 -11.71 -1.75
C SER A 81 8.96 -11.87 -0.24
N CYS A 82 8.38 -10.89 0.46
CA CYS A 82 8.19 -10.92 1.89
C CYS A 82 7.36 -12.10 2.41
N TRP A 83 6.57 -12.77 1.57
CA TRP A 83 5.74 -13.93 1.98
C TRP A 83 6.30 -15.30 1.57
N ASN A 84 7.38 -15.36 0.79
CA ASN A 84 7.83 -16.61 0.17
C ASN A 84 8.41 -17.63 1.18
N ASP A 85 8.93 -17.17 2.33
CA ASP A 85 9.62 -18.02 3.31
C ASP A 85 8.72 -18.43 4.48
N GLY A 86 7.40 -18.52 4.25
CA GLY A 86 6.44 -18.90 5.28
C GLY A 86 6.15 -17.82 6.33
N LYS A 87 6.59 -16.58 6.10
CA LYS A 87 6.30 -15.45 7.01
C LYS A 87 4.79 -15.32 7.25
N THR A 88 4.47 -15.04 8.49
CA THR A 88 3.12 -14.83 8.98
C THR A 88 2.87 -13.35 9.25
N VAL A 89 1.60 -12.99 9.49
CA VAL A 89 1.25 -11.62 9.91
C VAL A 89 1.97 -11.24 11.22
N LYS A 90 2.15 -12.20 12.13
CA LYS A 90 2.82 -11.97 13.43
C LYS A 90 4.23 -11.42 13.24
N ASP A 91 4.96 -11.90 12.23
CA ASP A 91 6.33 -11.46 11.94
C ASP A 91 6.40 -9.99 11.48
N CYS A 92 5.30 -9.46 10.94
CA CYS A 92 5.20 -8.10 10.45
C CYS A 92 4.33 -7.18 11.34
N GLU A 93 3.75 -7.66 12.44
CA GLU A 93 2.87 -6.84 13.29
C GLU A 93 3.58 -5.60 13.87
N HIS A 94 4.88 -5.69 14.13
CA HIS A 94 5.67 -4.54 14.58
C HIS A 94 5.64 -3.37 13.56
N LEU A 95 5.48 -3.67 12.26
CA LEU A 95 5.35 -2.65 11.21
C LEU A 95 4.05 -1.86 11.34
N LEU A 96 2.98 -2.49 11.81
CA LEU A 96 1.67 -1.89 11.99
C LEU A 96 1.64 -0.84 13.12
N LYS A 97 2.72 -0.75 13.91
CA LYS A 97 2.91 0.26 14.96
C LYS A 97 3.72 1.48 14.49
N THR A 98 4.19 1.50 13.25
CA THR A 98 5.00 2.60 12.71
C THR A 98 4.14 3.79 12.27
N LYS A 99 4.71 5.00 12.19
CA LYS A 99 3.99 6.20 11.70
C LYS A 99 3.40 6.03 10.29
N GLN A 100 4.08 5.27 9.43
CA GLN A 100 3.62 5.02 8.06
C GLN A 100 2.48 3.98 8.01
N ALA A 101 2.28 3.19 9.08
CA ALA A 101 1.23 2.18 9.15
C ALA A 101 -0.16 2.77 9.02
N THR A 102 -0.41 3.98 9.53
CA THR A 102 -1.72 4.64 9.42
C THR A 102 -2.17 4.75 7.97
N TYR A 103 -1.26 5.19 7.07
CA TYR A 103 -1.60 5.33 5.66
C TYR A 103 -1.72 3.98 4.95
N ALA A 104 -0.80 3.05 5.20
CA ALA A 104 -0.89 1.69 4.66
C ALA A 104 -2.17 0.97 5.09
N SER A 105 -2.63 1.20 6.32
CA SER A 105 -3.89 0.66 6.86
C SER A 105 -5.11 1.21 6.13
N LEU A 106 -5.12 2.51 5.82
CA LEU A 106 -6.20 3.13 5.02
C LEU A 106 -6.23 2.53 3.60
N LEU A 107 -5.07 2.34 2.97
CA LEU A 107 -4.99 1.70 1.66
C LEU A 107 -5.46 0.24 1.71
N ALA A 108 -5.10 -0.49 2.76
CA ALA A 108 -5.52 -1.88 2.94
C ALA A 108 -7.04 -2.01 3.10
N ARG A 109 -7.67 -1.11 3.86
CA ARG A 109 -9.14 -1.05 3.97
C ARG A 109 -9.77 -0.73 2.62
N ALA A 110 -9.25 0.27 1.90
CA ALA A 110 -9.75 0.64 0.58
C ALA A 110 -9.67 -0.53 -0.42
N LEU A 111 -8.56 -1.28 -0.42
CA LEU A 111 -8.39 -2.48 -1.24
C LEU A 111 -9.36 -3.60 -0.84
N THR A 112 -9.56 -3.83 0.46
CA THR A 112 -10.48 -4.87 0.97
C THR A 112 -11.95 -4.55 0.67
N MET A 113 -12.31 -3.27 0.72
CA MET A 113 -13.65 -2.79 0.34
C MET A 113 -13.86 -2.72 -1.18
N SER A 114 -12.79 -2.81 -1.97
CA SER A 114 -12.88 -2.83 -3.43
C SER A 114 -13.38 -4.20 -3.91
N TYR A 115 -14.32 -4.21 -4.85
CA TYR A 115 -14.94 -5.44 -5.34
C TYR A 115 -15.13 -5.41 -6.86
N LYS A 116 -14.63 -6.44 -7.55
CA LYS A 116 -14.66 -6.54 -9.02
C LYS A 116 -14.21 -5.22 -9.67
N ASN A 117 -15.07 -4.60 -10.48
CA ASN A 117 -14.78 -3.36 -11.23
C ASN A 117 -15.03 -2.08 -10.42
N ARG A 118 -15.24 -2.18 -9.10
CA ARG A 118 -15.40 -1.03 -8.19
C ARG A 118 -14.19 -0.93 -7.29
N LEU A 119 -13.14 -0.28 -7.78
CA LEU A 119 -11.94 0.00 -7.01
C LEU A 119 -12.06 1.33 -6.27
N LEU A 120 -11.62 1.35 -5.02
CA LEU A 120 -11.40 2.59 -4.25
C LEU A 120 -9.96 3.12 -4.40
N ILE A 121 -9.09 2.34 -5.04
CA ILE A 121 -7.77 2.77 -5.50
C ILE A 121 -7.87 3.12 -6.98
N ASP A 122 -7.48 4.33 -7.34
CA ASP A 122 -7.48 4.80 -8.72
C ASP A 122 -6.26 4.24 -9.47
N VAL A 123 -6.49 3.20 -10.26
CA VAL A 123 -5.45 2.58 -11.08
C VAL A 123 -5.01 3.47 -12.23
N ASN A 124 -5.81 4.45 -12.68
CA ASN A 124 -5.38 5.38 -13.72
C ASN A 124 -4.33 6.35 -13.19
N TYR A 125 -4.49 6.83 -11.95
CA TYR A 125 -3.46 7.61 -11.27
C TYR A 125 -2.12 6.85 -11.18
N THR A 126 -2.16 5.54 -10.96
CA THR A 126 -0.97 4.67 -10.95
C THR A 126 -0.61 4.12 -12.32
N ARG A 127 -1.16 4.68 -13.40
CA ARG A 127 -0.92 4.31 -14.80
C ARG A 127 -1.11 2.82 -15.09
N GLN A 128 -2.05 2.21 -14.36
CA GLN A 128 -2.42 0.79 -14.46
C GLN A 128 -1.20 -0.13 -14.38
N ALA A 129 -0.19 0.26 -13.59
CA ALA A 129 1.01 -0.54 -13.37
C ALA A 129 0.67 -1.88 -12.69
N ASP A 130 1.31 -2.95 -13.13
CA ASP A 130 1.13 -4.30 -12.60
C ASP A 130 2.46 -4.99 -12.21
N HIS A 131 3.58 -4.37 -12.55
CA HIS A 131 4.93 -4.78 -12.18
C HIS A 131 5.74 -3.59 -11.67
N TYR A 132 6.68 -3.84 -10.76
CA TYR A 132 7.66 -2.86 -10.33
C TYR A 132 8.89 -3.55 -9.75
N TYR A 133 9.99 -2.79 -9.66
CA TYR A 133 11.16 -3.19 -8.89
C TYR A 133 11.74 -1.98 -8.14
N SER A 134 12.50 -2.26 -7.09
CA SER A 134 13.21 -1.24 -6.30
C SER A 134 14.66 -1.11 -6.74
N LYS A 135 15.06 0.11 -7.13
CA LYS A 135 16.47 0.47 -7.43
C LYS A 135 17.38 0.35 -6.21
N LYS A 136 16.80 0.34 -5.00
CA LYS A 136 17.55 0.12 -3.76
C LYS A 136 18.05 -1.31 -3.67
N ILE A 137 17.19 -2.28 -4.02
CA ILE A 137 17.46 -3.71 -3.92
C ILE A 137 18.12 -4.24 -5.21
N MET A 138 17.65 -3.79 -6.37
CA MET A 138 18.13 -4.25 -7.68
C MET A 138 18.84 -3.10 -8.41
N LYS A 139 20.14 -3.26 -8.63
CA LYS A 139 20.96 -2.26 -9.37
C LYS A 139 20.77 -2.33 -10.88
N LYS A 140 20.35 -3.49 -11.39
CA LYS A 140 19.99 -3.71 -12.80
C LYS A 140 18.51 -4.03 -12.90
N PRO A 141 17.82 -3.61 -13.98
CA PRO A 141 16.43 -3.98 -14.20
C PRO A 141 16.28 -5.51 -14.28
N PRO A 142 15.17 -6.08 -13.78
CA PRO A 142 14.87 -7.50 -13.91
C PRO A 142 14.63 -7.89 -15.37
N TYR A 143 14.79 -9.19 -15.71
CA TYR A 143 14.66 -9.68 -17.08
C TYR A 143 13.29 -9.36 -17.72
N TRP A 144 12.21 -9.29 -16.92
CA TRP A 144 10.87 -8.99 -17.41
C TRP A 144 10.69 -7.51 -17.79
N ALA A 145 11.65 -6.64 -17.47
CA ALA A 145 11.64 -5.24 -17.87
C ALA A 145 12.23 -5.03 -19.29
N PHE A 146 12.44 -6.11 -20.03
CA PHE A 146 12.94 -6.12 -21.40
C PHE A 146 11.96 -6.90 -22.29
N ASP A 147 11.88 -6.51 -23.55
CA ASP A 147 11.11 -7.23 -24.55
C ASP A 147 11.69 -8.65 -24.72
N PRO A 148 10.86 -9.71 -24.66
CA PRO A 148 11.35 -11.08 -24.70
C PRO A 148 11.98 -11.47 -26.05
N ILE A 149 11.67 -10.75 -27.13
CA ILE A 149 12.17 -11.02 -28.49
C ILE A 149 13.35 -10.11 -28.80
N THR A 150 13.17 -8.79 -28.75
CA THR A 150 14.21 -7.82 -29.17
C THR A 150 15.27 -7.62 -28.10
N LYS A 151 14.99 -8.00 -26.85
CA LYS A 151 15.83 -7.75 -25.66
C LYS A 151 16.01 -6.26 -25.32
N GLU A 152 15.27 -5.38 -25.99
CA GLU A 152 15.29 -3.96 -25.69
C GLU A 152 14.53 -3.64 -24.40
N PRO A 153 14.92 -2.61 -23.63
CA PRO A 153 14.21 -2.19 -22.43
C PRO A 153 12.77 -1.78 -22.74
N ILE A 154 11.82 -2.26 -21.94
CA ILE A 154 10.44 -1.77 -21.98
C ILE A 154 10.40 -0.41 -21.30
N GLN A 155 9.66 0.56 -21.85
CA GLN A 155 9.51 1.87 -21.23
C GLN A 155 8.66 1.75 -19.94
N PRO A 156 9.17 2.19 -18.77
CA PRO A 156 8.38 2.22 -17.55
C PRO A 156 7.24 3.24 -17.65
N VAL A 157 6.10 2.91 -17.04
CA VAL A 157 4.96 3.82 -16.96
C VAL A 157 5.21 4.90 -15.91
N ALA A 158 5.98 4.66 -14.86
CA ALA A 158 6.31 5.67 -13.85
C ALA A 158 7.60 5.34 -13.08
N VAL A 159 8.23 6.37 -12.54
CA VAL A 159 9.28 6.26 -11.51
C VAL A 159 8.82 7.07 -10.31
N VAL A 160 8.68 6.41 -9.16
CA VAL A 160 8.25 7.05 -7.90
C VAL A 160 9.21 6.65 -6.80
N GLY A 161 10.02 7.62 -6.35
CA GLY A 161 11.09 7.38 -5.39
C GLY A 161 12.08 6.31 -5.89
N ASN A 162 12.24 5.25 -5.12
CA ASN A 162 13.14 4.15 -5.48
C ASN A 162 12.50 3.10 -6.40
N HIS A 163 11.20 3.20 -6.69
CA HIS A 163 10.49 2.22 -7.51
C HIS A 163 10.35 2.65 -8.97
N VAL A 164 10.50 1.66 -9.87
CA VAL A 164 10.23 1.78 -11.30
C VAL A 164 9.05 0.87 -11.63
N PHE A 165 7.99 1.43 -12.19
CA PHE A 165 6.71 0.76 -12.43
C PHE A 165 6.46 0.53 -13.91
N TYR A 166 5.85 -0.60 -14.24
CA TYR A 166 5.55 -1.05 -15.59
C TYR A 166 4.11 -1.55 -15.68
N LYS A 167 3.53 -1.42 -16.88
CA LYS A 167 2.32 -2.12 -17.29
C LYS A 167 2.69 -3.13 -18.36
N LEU A 168 2.69 -4.42 -18.00
CA LEU A 168 3.14 -5.50 -18.90
C LEU A 168 2.00 -6.40 -19.36
N LYS A 169 0.93 -6.53 -18.57
CA LYS A 169 -0.29 -7.20 -19.03
C LYS A 169 -1.14 -6.24 -19.85
N LYS A 170 -1.63 -6.76 -20.98
CA LYS A 170 -2.60 -6.09 -21.85
C LYS A 170 -4.01 -6.31 -21.33
#